data_AF-R7SG43-F1
#
_entry.id   AF-R7SG43-F1
#
_cell.length_a   1.000
_cell.length_b   1.000
_cell.length_c   1.000
_cell.angle_alpha   90.00
_cell.angle_beta   90.00
_cell.angle_gamma   90.00
#
_symmetry.space_group_name_H-M   'P 1'
#
loop_
_entity.id
_entity.type
_entity.pdbx_description
1 polymer ?
#
loop_
_entity_poly.entity_id
_entity_poly.type
_entity_poly.pdbx_seq_one_letter_code
_entity_poly.pdbx_strand_id
1 'polypeptide(L)'
;LCFQKAIDTFCTKCEYYNYELDTKDWATIELVLSWLHHFQHVTTTMSATKIPTLSSVYGYFLHLQNSLYKAIQEFPATVLLQLKDTLCVAHKKLANYLTWFVASPYYL
;
A
#
# COMPACT_ATOMS: atom_id res chain seq x y z
N LEU A 1 -11.85 -7.00 -6.92
CA LEU A 1 -10.99 -7.22 -8.12
C LEU A 1 -11.82 -7.63 -9.35
N CYS A 2 -11.98 -6.76 -10.38
CA CYS A 2 -12.81 -7.09 -11.55
C CYS A 2 -12.29 -8.25 -12.42
N PHE A 3 -10.99 -8.56 -12.34
CA PHE A 3 -10.34 -9.55 -13.20
C PHE A 3 -10.16 -10.94 -12.55
N GLN A 4 -10.48 -11.09 -11.25
CA GLN A 4 -10.25 -12.35 -10.52
C GLN A 4 -10.88 -13.55 -11.23
N LYS A 5 -12.19 -13.48 -11.52
CA LYS A 5 -12.92 -14.55 -12.23
C LYS A 5 -12.31 -14.88 -13.60
N ALA A 6 -11.81 -13.87 -14.32
CA ALA A 6 -11.21 -14.07 -15.63
C ALA A 6 -9.86 -14.78 -15.52
N ILE A 7 -9.05 -14.44 -14.53
CA ILE A 7 -7.75 -15.06 -14.25
C ILE A 7 -7.94 -16.51 -13.77
N ASP A 8 -8.85 -16.74 -12.82
CA ASP A 8 -9.15 -18.10 -12.34
C ASP A 8 -9.66 -19.01 -13.47
N THR A 9 -10.54 -18.48 -14.34
CA THR A 9 -11.05 -19.21 -15.52
C THR A 9 -9.93 -19.50 -16.54
N PHE A 10 -8.94 -18.61 -16.65
CA PHE A 10 -7.81 -18.79 -17.55
C PHE A 10 -6.84 -19.85 -17.02
N CYS A 11 -6.49 -19.80 -15.73
CA CYS A 11 -5.59 -20.76 -15.09
C CYS A 11 -6.15 -22.18 -15.11
N THR A 12 -7.47 -22.35 -14.94
CA THR A 12 -8.14 -23.66 -14.98
C THR A 12 -8.27 -24.27 -16.39
N LYS A 13 -8.27 -23.44 -17.44
CA LYS A 13 -8.39 -23.89 -18.84
C LYS A 13 -7.06 -24.19 -19.52
N CYS A 14 -5.94 -23.72 -18.96
CA CYS A 14 -4.61 -23.86 -19.55
C CYS A 14 -3.69 -24.71 -18.68
N GLU A 15 -2.51 -25.09 -19.19
CA GLU A 15 -1.46 -25.82 -18.45
C GLU A 15 -0.82 -25.00 -17.30
N TYR A 16 -1.43 -23.90 -16.88
CA TYR A 16 -0.94 -22.96 -15.85
C TYR A 16 -1.56 -23.22 -14.46
N TYR A 17 -2.08 -24.42 -14.19
CA TYR A 17 -2.64 -24.80 -12.88
C TYR A 17 -1.66 -24.59 -11.72
N ASN A 18 -0.36 -24.63 -11.97
CA ASN A 18 0.69 -24.34 -10.97
C ASN A 18 0.69 -22.89 -10.48
N TYR A 19 -0.02 -21.97 -11.16
CA TYR A 19 -0.16 -20.56 -10.79
C TYR A 19 -1.59 -20.21 -10.35
N GLU A 20 -2.40 -21.22 -10.04
CA GLU A 20 -3.71 -21.00 -9.43
C GLU A 20 -3.53 -20.33 -8.07
N LEU A 21 -4.11 -19.14 -7.92
CA LEU A 21 -4.06 -18.37 -6.69
C LEU A 21 -5.15 -18.84 -5.76
N ASP A 22 -4.80 -19.11 -4.49
CA ASP A 22 -5.79 -19.47 -3.51
C ASP A 22 -6.56 -18.22 -3.00
N THR A 23 -7.54 -18.45 -2.13
CA THR A 23 -8.34 -17.35 -1.57
C THR A 23 -7.52 -16.39 -0.70
N LYS A 24 -6.43 -16.85 -0.09
CA LYS A 24 -5.54 -16.04 0.74
C LYS A 24 -4.62 -15.18 -0.12
N ASP A 25 -4.15 -15.71 -1.24
CA ASP A 25 -3.38 -14.96 -2.23
C ASP A 25 -4.22 -13.82 -2.80
N TRP A 26 -5.48 -14.10 -3.17
CA TRP A 26 -6.41 -13.08 -3.63
C TRP A 26 -6.69 -12.02 -2.58
N ALA A 27 -6.89 -12.40 -1.31
CA ALA A 27 -7.06 -11.46 -0.20
C ALA A 27 -5.81 -10.58 0.00
N THR A 28 -4.62 -11.17 -0.12
CA THR A 28 -3.34 -10.46 -0.03
C THR A 28 -3.21 -9.44 -1.17
N ILE A 29 -3.54 -9.82 -2.40
CA ILE A 29 -3.51 -8.93 -3.57
C ILE A 29 -4.52 -7.79 -3.40
N GLU A 30 -5.73 -8.07 -2.93
CA GLU A 30 -6.75 -7.05 -2.70
C GLU A 30 -6.30 -6.02 -1.66
N LEU A 31 -5.67 -6.48 -0.58
CA LEU A 31 -5.13 -5.62 0.47
C LEU A 31 -4.01 -4.72 -0.07
N VAL A 32 -3.05 -5.27 -0.83
CA VAL A 32 -1.98 -4.47 -1.47
C VAL A 32 -2.56 -3.46 -2.45
N LEU A 33 -3.52 -3.86 -3.29
CA LEU A 33 -4.17 -2.98 -4.25
C LEU A 33 -4.98 -1.87 -3.59
N SER A 34 -5.67 -2.18 -2.50
CA SER A 34 -6.40 -1.19 -1.70
C SER A 34 -5.44 -0.13 -1.17
N TRP A 35 -4.29 -0.54 -0.63
CA TRP A 35 -3.26 0.39 -0.20
C TRP A 35 -2.66 1.19 -1.35
N LEU A 36 -2.36 0.57 -2.50
CA LEU A 36 -1.83 1.27 -3.68
C LEU A 36 -2.82 2.30 -4.25
N HIS A 37 -4.10 1.96 -4.29
CA HIS A 37 -5.15 2.88 -4.71
C HIS A 37 -5.25 4.07 -3.74
N HIS A 38 -5.17 3.80 -2.44
CA HIS A 38 -5.13 4.84 -1.43
C HIS A 38 -3.90 5.74 -1.58
N PHE A 39 -2.72 5.15 -1.80
CA PHE A 39 -1.49 5.88 -2.09
C PHE A 39 -1.62 6.78 -3.33
N GLN A 40 -2.16 6.24 -4.42
CA GLN A 40 -2.42 7.00 -5.64
C GLN A 40 -3.38 8.16 -5.39
N HIS A 41 -4.47 7.93 -4.65
CA HIS A 41 -5.45 8.95 -4.35
C HIS A 41 -4.83 10.13 -3.56
N VAL A 42 -4.08 9.83 -2.50
CA VAL A 42 -3.42 10.85 -1.68
C VAL A 42 -2.38 11.61 -2.50
N THR A 43 -1.52 10.93 -3.25
CA THR A 43 -0.48 11.58 -4.07
C THR A 43 -1.05 12.42 -5.21
N THR A 44 -2.16 11.98 -5.81
CA THR A 44 -2.91 12.77 -6.80
C THR A 44 -3.49 14.02 -6.16
N THR A 45 -4.07 13.90 -4.96
CA THR A 45 -4.61 15.04 -4.20
C THR A 45 -3.52 16.05 -3.84
N MET A 46 -2.37 15.56 -3.36
CA MET A 46 -1.19 16.40 -3.09
C MET A 46 -0.72 17.13 -4.36
N SER A 47 -0.65 16.44 -5.49
CA SER A 47 -0.22 17.01 -6.77
C SER A 47 -1.20 18.04 -7.33
N ALA A 48 -2.50 17.85 -7.07
CA ALA A 48 -3.54 18.79 -7.48
C ALA A 48 -3.64 20.03 -6.58
N THR A 49 -3.05 19.98 -5.37
CA THR A 49 -3.10 21.07 -4.40
C THR A 49 -2.08 22.16 -4.78
N LYS A 50 -2.57 23.30 -5.28
CA LYS A 50 -1.71 24.42 -5.74
C LYS A 50 -0.82 25.03 -4.65
N ILE A 51 -1.32 25.09 -3.42
CA ILE A 51 -0.60 25.65 -2.26
C ILE A 51 -0.78 24.67 -1.10
N PRO A 52 0.04 23.61 -1.02
CA PRO A 52 -0.03 22.68 0.08
C PRO A 52 0.50 23.36 1.36
N THR A 53 -0.23 23.25 2.47
CA THR A 53 0.27 23.68 3.77
C THR A 53 1.17 22.60 4.35
N LEU A 54 2.13 23.00 5.18
CA LEU A 54 3.02 22.04 5.85
C LEU A 54 2.20 21.01 6.66
N SER A 55 1.14 21.47 7.33
CA SER A 55 0.21 20.64 8.09
C SER A 55 -0.56 19.64 7.23
N SER A 56 -1.00 20.03 6.02
CA SER A 56 -1.72 19.12 5.13
C SER A 56 -0.80 18.04 4.57
N VAL A 57 0.42 18.43 4.16
CA VAL A 57 1.45 17.49 3.69
C VAL A 57 1.80 16.48 4.78
N TYR A 58 2.05 16.93 6.01
CA TYR A 58 2.28 16.03 7.14
C TYR A 58 1.11 15.07 7.36
N GLY A 59 -0.12 15.59 7.35
CA GLY A 59 -1.33 14.79 7.49
C GLY A 59 -1.44 13.69 6.43
N TYR A 60 -1.11 14.00 5.17
CA TYR A 60 -1.08 13.01 4.09
C TYR A 60 -0.03 11.92 4.33
N PHE A 61 1.21 12.27 4.70
CA PHE A 61 2.24 11.28 4.99
C PHE A 61 1.89 10.40 6.19
N LEU A 62 1.33 10.99 7.26
CA LEU A 62 0.89 10.25 8.44
C LEU A 62 -0.25 9.28 8.09
N HIS A 63 -1.20 9.73 7.27
CA HIS A 63 -2.29 8.88 6.81
C HIS A 63 -1.81 7.71 5.95
N LEU A 64 -0.87 7.94 5.04
CA LEU A 64 -0.24 6.89 4.23
C LEU A 64 0.55 5.89 5.07
N GLN A 65 1.28 6.37 6.08
CA GLN A 65 2.02 5.51 7.00
C GLN A 65 1.06 4.61 7.79
N ASN A 66 0.01 5.19 8.37
CA ASN A 66 -0.96 4.45 9.18
C ASN A 66 -1.75 3.43 8.35
N SER A 67 -2.14 3.78 7.12
CA SER A 67 -2.82 2.83 6.24
C SER A 67 -1.91 1.66 5.84
N LEU A 68 -0.62 1.93 5.56
CA LEU A 68 0.36 0.88 5.28
C LEU A 68 0.61 0.00 6.50
N TYR A 69 0.68 0.57 7.70
CA TYR A 69 0.84 -0.19 8.93
C TYR A 69 -0.33 -1.17 9.14
N LYS A 70 -1.57 -0.71 8.96
CA LYS A 70 -2.76 -1.57 9.06
C LYS A 70 -2.72 -2.70 8.03
N ALA A 71 -2.42 -2.37 6.78
CA ALA A 71 -2.23 -3.35 5.71
C ALA A 71 -1.20 -4.43 6.10
N ILE A 72 -0.06 -4.03 6.67
CA ILE A 72 0.97 -4.99 7.09
C ILE A 72 0.50 -5.92 8.22
N GLN A 73 -0.31 -5.40 9.16
CA GLN A 73 -0.84 -6.18 10.28
C GLN A 73 -1.92 -7.19 9.85
N GLU A 74 -2.66 -6.87 8.78
CA GLU A 74 -3.73 -7.71 8.25
C GLU A 74 -3.22 -8.84 7.34
N PHE A 75 -1.93 -8.88 7.01
CA PHE A 75 -1.39 -9.98 6.20
C PHE A 75 -1.45 -11.33 6.90
N PRO A 76 -1.81 -12.40 6.18
CA PRO A 76 -1.70 -13.75 6.70
C PRO A 76 -0.24 -14.13 6.97
N ALA A 77 -0.02 -14.99 7.96
CA ALA A 77 1.32 -15.45 8.35
C ALA A 77 2.07 -16.19 7.22
N THR A 78 1.34 -16.69 6.22
CA THR A 78 1.87 -17.37 5.03
C THR A 78 2.32 -16.43 3.91
N VAL A 79 2.19 -15.10 4.10
CA VAL A 79 2.59 -14.15 3.05
C VAL A 79 4.08 -14.25 2.74
N LEU A 80 4.44 -14.07 1.48
CA LEU A 80 5.84 -14.00 1.03
C LEU A 80 6.61 -12.97 1.85
N LEU A 81 7.66 -13.43 2.54
CA LEU A 81 8.52 -12.59 3.38
C LEU A 81 9.03 -11.36 2.61
N GLN A 82 9.41 -11.54 1.34
CA GLN A 82 9.85 -10.45 0.47
C GLN A 82 8.80 -9.34 0.30
N LEU A 83 7.51 -9.68 0.19
CA LEU A 83 6.44 -8.69 0.08
C LEU A 83 6.32 -7.90 1.39
N LYS A 84 6.29 -8.61 2.52
CA LYS A 84 6.25 -8.00 3.85
C LYS A 84 7.45 -7.07 4.10
N ASP A 85 8.65 -7.51 3.73
CA ASP A 85 9.87 -6.72 3.86
C ASP A 85 9.82 -5.47 3.00
N THR A 86 9.37 -5.59 1.75
CA THR A 86 9.23 -4.46 0.83
C THR A 86 8.25 -3.41 1.38
N LEU A 87 7.12 -3.86 1.94
CA LEU A 87 6.15 -2.96 2.56
C LEU A 87 6.69 -2.35 3.87
N CYS A 88 7.47 -3.09 4.65
CA CYS A 88 8.17 -2.54 5.82
C CYS A 88 9.19 -1.46 5.42
N VAL A 89 9.90 -1.64 4.31
CA VAL A 89 10.81 -0.63 3.76
C VAL A 89 10.05 0.62 3.32
N ALA A 90 8.92 0.46 2.63
CA ALA A 90 8.05 1.57 2.26
C ALA A 90 7.53 2.32 3.50
N HIS A 91 7.11 1.60 4.54
CA HIS A 91 6.67 2.17 5.81
C HIS A 91 7.78 2.98 6.49
N LYS A 92 9.01 2.43 6.55
CA LYS A 92 10.17 3.15 7.08
C LYS A 92 10.48 4.41 6.27
N LYS A 93 10.35 4.36 4.95
CA LYS A 93 10.56 5.53 4.09
C LYS A 93 9.55 6.64 4.39
N LEU A 94 8.27 6.30 4.58
CA LEU A 94 7.24 7.25 5.02
C LEU A 94 7.54 7.81 6.41
N ALA A 95 8.01 6.97 7.34
CA ALA A 95 8.42 7.39 8.68
C ALA A 95 9.55 8.44 8.63
N ASN A 96 10.55 8.21 7.77
CA ASN A 96 11.67 9.13 7.62
C ASN A 96 11.21 10.52 7.16
N TYR A 97 10.27 10.60 6.20
CA TYR A 97 9.68 11.88 5.80
C TYR A 97 9.00 12.58 6.99
N LEU A 98 8.26 11.85 7.82
CA LEU A 98 7.62 12.39 9.03
C LEU A 98 8.65 12.91 10.05
N THR A 99 9.76 12.20 10.25
CA THR A 99 10.82 12.68 11.15
C THR A 99 11.44 13.99 10.69
N TRP A 100 11.54 14.23 9.37
CA TRP A 100 12.03 15.49 8.83
C TRP A 100 11.07 16.65 9.07
N PHE A 101 9.76 16.39 9.08
CA PHE A 101 8.77 17.40 9.46
C PHE A 101 8.93 17.78 10.94
N VAL A 102 9.07 16.81 11.83
CA VAL A 102 9.24 17.06 13.28
C VAL A 102 10.57 17.78 13.58
N ALA A 103 11.63 17.47 12.84
CA ALA A 103 12.93 18.13 13.00
C ALA A 103 12.98 19.54 12.39
N SER A 104 11.97 19.93 11.61
CA SER A 104 11.93 21.24 10.97
C SER A 104 11.61 22.34 11.99
N PRO A 105 12.37 23.44 12.05
CA PRO A 105 12.10 24.56 12.96
C PRO A 105 10.81 25.31 12.63
N TYR A 106 10.18 25.00 11.50
CA TYR A 106 8.90 25.56 11.06
C TYR A 106 7.69 24.72 11.51
N TYR A 107 7.93 23.59 12.17
CA TYR A 107 6.91 22.72 12.73
C TYR A 107 6.83 23.02 14.24
N LEU A 108 5.84 23.84 14.65
CA LEU A 108 5.58 24.23 16.04
C LEU A 108 4.51 23.34 16.68
#